data_AF-A0A7V3CYH5-F1
#
_entry.id   AF-A0A7V3CYH5-F1
#
_cell.length_a   1.000
_cell.length_b   1.000
_cell.length_c   1.000
_cell.angle_alpha   90.00
_cell.angle_beta   90.00
_cell.angle_gamma   90.00
#
_symmetry.space_group_name_H-M   'P 1'
#
loop_
_entity.id
_entity.type
_entity.pdbx_description
1 polymer ?
#
loop_
_entity_poly.entity_id
_entity_poly.type
_entity_poly.pdbx_seq_one_letter_code
_entity_poly.pdbx_strand_id
1 'polypeptide(L)'
;MNEIKIRLVSGWCDNDQLRELWNRMTPKGDYRWNSIVMLPTYDKSEEDYFIIINSPKQNDYYVPSKSILFYMEPKGHYIPELTCNEDDPKSDELFYIFGWNNGGRNNLEWHLSKTYSQLINEKIEKTKVISSITSGFKHSSGHKLRSEFLIYLDKYIPGFDLYGRDRLPFKSYIGPLPFYTKDDGLFPYRYTFAAENISEKHYFTEKIVDAILSECLCFYWGCPNISDYINPQAYICIDLTNPEKAIQQVKDAIDNNEWEKRIDIIRQEKMKILNELQFFPTLERIIYDLQYKTNVVKNFRLARKERYRGNNDKAYEYLSKVLKVSSFDNNKNHKNILNFDLWDELGSITYFVSKKEEGRYAFRKLIELAEKNTPETIEGFKTHGDRIYKNMLFYDCPELCDRFSKILDKINNKKKIIAFHDNQLCERGTTLALYDYANYNEDILGNTSIILYQKDHPFNHKEVINKFARRFKCFPYHKFEEVNEIVKRECVDAIYLIKYGNIDDKIVSVPGCKNLIHSVFANEPYGDKYAFVSKWMTDTYNESISYVPHMIDLPVCKENLRNELGIPKNAIVLG
;
A
#
# COMPACT_ATOMS: atom_id res chain seq x y z
N MET A 1 -17.55 16.22 -22.40
CA MET A 1 -16.73 15.02 -22.70
C MET A 1 -17.48 14.23 -23.74
N ASN A 2 -16.78 13.58 -24.67
CA ASN A 2 -17.43 12.65 -25.59
C ASN A 2 -17.98 11.46 -24.80
N GLU A 3 -19.15 10.96 -25.20
CA GLU A 3 -19.72 9.73 -24.65
C GLU A 3 -18.79 8.55 -24.98
N ILE A 4 -18.60 7.65 -24.01
CA ILE A 4 -17.87 6.40 -24.14
C ILE A 4 -18.90 5.28 -24.15
N LYS A 5 -19.04 4.61 -25.29
CA LYS A 5 -20.03 3.56 -25.52
C LYS A 5 -19.44 2.20 -25.19
N ILE A 6 -20.09 1.47 -24.29
CA ILE A 6 -19.66 0.15 -23.87
C ILE A 6 -20.73 -0.91 -24.08
N ARG A 7 -20.31 -2.16 -24.31
CA ARG A 7 -21.18 -3.35 -24.21
C ARG A 7 -20.71 -4.27 -23.12
N LEU A 8 -21.65 -4.79 -22.34
CA LEU A 8 -21.35 -5.83 -21.36
C LEU A 8 -21.46 -7.21 -22.03
N VAL A 9 -20.55 -8.10 -21.68
CA VAL A 9 -20.48 -9.49 -22.15
C VAL A 9 -20.27 -10.39 -20.94
N SER A 10 -21.07 -11.44 -20.79
CA SER A 10 -21.00 -12.36 -19.64
C SER A 10 -21.31 -13.82 -20.02
N GLY A 11 -20.54 -14.73 -19.42
CA GLY A 11 -20.64 -16.16 -19.64
C GLY A 11 -21.78 -16.85 -18.89
N TRP A 12 -22.40 -16.19 -17.90
CA TRP A 12 -23.37 -16.84 -17.01
C TRP A 12 -24.81 -16.30 -17.10
N CYS A 13 -25.05 -15.16 -17.76
CA CYS A 13 -26.39 -14.63 -18.02
C CYS A 13 -26.46 -13.93 -19.38
N ASP A 14 -27.65 -13.61 -19.87
CA ASP A 14 -27.80 -12.83 -21.10
C ASP A 14 -27.21 -11.40 -20.95
N ASN A 15 -26.63 -10.87 -22.03
CA ASN A 15 -25.89 -9.60 -22.00
C ASN A 15 -26.82 -8.40 -21.72
N ASP A 16 -28.05 -8.41 -22.26
CA ASP A 16 -29.02 -7.37 -21.96
C ASP A 16 -29.65 -7.54 -20.57
N GLN A 17 -29.80 -8.77 -20.09
CA GLN A 17 -30.16 -9.03 -18.69
C GLN A 17 -29.10 -8.49 -17.72
N LEU A 18 -27.81 -8.67 -18.01
CA LEU A 18 -26.73 -8.11 -17.20
C LEU A 18 -26.76 -6.57 -17.24
N ARG A 19 -26.96 -5.99 -18.43
CA ARG A 19 -27.10 -4.53 -18.59
C ARG A 19 -28.24 -3.98 -17.73
N GLU A 20 -29.41 -4.63 -17.74
CA GLU A 20 -30.55 -4.23 -16.90
C GLU A 20 -30.22 -4.37 -15.41
N LEU A 21 -29.62 -5.50 -15.04
CA LEU A 21 -29.22 -5.78 -13.66
C LEU A 21 -28.27 -4.72 -13.13
N TRP A 22 -27.22 -4.39 -13.89
CA TRP A 22 -26.18 -3.44 -13.50
C TRP A 22 -26.58 -1.98 -13.69
N ASN A 23 -27.67 -1.70 -14.41
CA ASN A 23 -28.25 -0.36 -14.50
C ASN A 23 -28.59 0.21 -13.11
N ARG A 24 -28.92 -0.65 -12.14
CA ARG A 24 -29.15 -0.24 -10.74
C ARG A 24 -27.93 0.43 -10.10
N MET A 25 -26.73 0.14 -10.58
CA MET A 25 -25.50 0.73 -10.06
C MET A 25 -25.18 2.12 -10.64
N THR A 26 -25.97 2.56 -11.62
CA THR A 26 -25.91 3.92 -12.15
C THR A 26 -26.76 4.88 -11.30
N PRO A 27 -26.38 6.16 -11.19
CA PRO A 27 -27.12 7.09 -10.33
C PRO A 27 -28.57 7.30 -10.74
N LYS A 28 -28.88 7.31 -12.04
CA LYS A 28 -30.22 7.65 -12.55
C LYS A 28 -31.01 6.45 -13.09
N GLY A 29 -30.40 5.26 -13.16
CA GLY A 29 -31.01 4.12 -13.85
C GLY A 29 -31.20 4.36 -15.34
N ASP A 30 -30.40 5.25 -15.95
CA ASP A 30 -30.44 5.65 -17.35
C ASP A 30 -29.31 5.02 -18.17
N TYR A 31 -28.72 3.93 -17.67
CA TYR A 31 -27.62 3.17 -18.25
C TYR A 31 -26.33 3.98 -18.40
N ARG A 32 -26.19 5.06 -17.61
CA ARG A 32 -25.06 5.99 -17.72
C ARG A 32 -24.32 6.17 -16.40
N TRP A 33 -23.00 6.16 -16.49
CA TRP A 33 -22.11 6.62 -15.43
C TRP A 33 -21.19 7.70 -15.99
N ASN A 34 -21.43 8.96 -15.61
CA ASN A 34 -20.71 10.11 -16.17
C ASN A 34 -20.74 10.09 -17.72
N SER A 35 -19.58 9.85 -18.35
CA SER A 35 -19.48 9.78 -19.82
C SER A 35 -19.70 8.37 -20.37
N ILE A 36 -19.73 7.33 -19.53
CA ILE A 36 -19.92 5.94 -19.95
C ILE A 36 -21.41 5.66 -20.19
N VAL A 37 -21.71 5.03 -21.32
CA VAL A 37 -23.06 4.65 -21.74
C VAL A 37 -23.08 3.17 -22.08
N MET A 38 -23.96 2.39 -21.42
CA MET A 38 -24.15 0.97 -21.75
C MET A 38 -25.13 0.79 -22.91
N LEU A 39 -24.63 0.25 -24.01
CA LEU A 39 -25.44 -0.06 -25.19
C LEU A 39 -26.12 -1.43 -25.06
N PRO A 40 -27.41 -1.54 -25.42
CA PRO A 40 -28.10 -2.82 -25.52
C PRO A 40 -27.69 -3.58 -26.77
N THR A 41 -27.70 -4.91 -26.77
CA THR A 41 -27.15 -5.77 -27.86
C THR A 41 -27.71 -5.46 -29.26
N TYR A 42 -28.95 -4.97 -29.35
CA TYR A 42 -29.61 -4.59 -30.61
C TYR A 42 -29.19 -3.23 -31.16
N ASP A 43 -28.50 -2.39 -30.40
CA ASP A 43 -27.93 -1.13 -30.89
C ASP A 43 -26.86 -1.44 -31.94
N LYS A 44 -26.82 -0.68 -33.05
CA LYS A 44 -25.86 -0.89 -34.16
C LYS A 44 -24.75 0.15 -34.20
N SER A 45 -24.72 1.07 -33.24
CA SER A 45 -23.67 2.08 -33.16
C SER A 45 -22.35 1.46 -32.72
N GLU A 46 -21.25 2.00 -33.24
CA GLU A 46 -19.91 1.52 -32.90
C GLU A 46 -19.62 1.74 -31.42
N GLU A 47 -19.10 0.69 -30.78
CA GLU A 47 -18.66 0.69 -29.39
C GLU A 47 -17.20 1.12 -29.28
N ASP A 48 -16.88 1.83 -28.20
CA ASP A 48 -15.51 2.13 -27.84
C ASP A 48 -14.85 0.92 -27.15
N TYR A 49 -15.60 0.23 -26.29
CA TYR A 49 -15.10 -0.92 -25.53
C TYR A 49 -16.13 -2.04 -25.35
N PHE A 50 -15.64 -3.28 -25.35
CA PHE A 50 -16.37 -4.45 -24.83
C PHE A 50 -15.90 -4.72 -23.41
N ILE A 51 -16.82 -4.83 -22.47
CA ILE A 51 -16.52 -5.17 -21.08
C ILE A 51 -16.94 -6.61 -20.85
N ILE A 52 -15.95 -7.49 -20.78
CA ILE A 52 -16.17 -8.91 -20.54
C ILE A 52 -16.10 -9.14 -19.04
N ILE A 53 -17.11 -9.76 -18.45
CA ILE A 53 -17.09 -10.15 -17.04
C ILE A 53 -16.90 -11.66 -16.96
N ASN A 54 -15.85 -12.11 -16.27
CA ASN A 54 -15.32 -13.48 -16.20
C ASN A 54 -14.97 -14.11 -17.56
N SER A 55 -15.94 -14.31 -18.45
CA SER A 55 -15.78 -14.89 -19.78
C SER A 55 -16.96 -14.52 -20.69
N PRO A 56 -16.82 -14.60 -22.03
CA PRO A 56 -17.94 -14.56 -22.97
C PRO A 56 -18.64 -15.93 -23.08
N LYS A 57 -19.84 -15.98 -23.68
CA LYS A 57 -20.46 -17.24 -24.13
C LYS A 57 -19.92 -17.66 -25.50
N GLN A 58 -20.15 -18.92 -25.84
CA GLN A 58 -19.90 -19.43 -27.18
C GLN A 58 -20.68 -18.61 -28.22
N ASN A 59 -19.95 -18.05 -29.20
CA ASN A 59 -20.44 -17.16 -30.27
C ASN A 59 -20.81 -15.72 -29.87
N ASP A 60 -20.51 -15.27 -28.64
CA ASP A 60 -20.63 -13.84 -28.34
C ASP A 60 -19.69 -13.02 -29.23
N TYR A 61 -20.19 -11.93 -29.79
CA TYR A 61 -19.37 -10.99 -30.56
C TYR A 61 -18.66 -10.01 -29.64
N TYR A 62 -17.33 -9.94 -29.76
CA TYR A 62 -16.50 -8.91 -29.15
C TYR A 62 -15.25 -8.68 -30.00
N VAL A 63 -14.62 -7.51 -29.82
CA VAL A 63 -13.36 -7.17 -30.50
C VAL A 63 -12.23 -7.21 -29.46
N PRO A 64 -11.30 -8.19 -29.50
CA PRO A 64 -10.26 -8.35 -28.47
C PRO A 64 -9.45 -7.09 -28.20
N SER A 65 -9.06 -6.35 -29.24
CA SER A 65 -8.30 -5.09 -29.16
C SER A 65 -9.08 -3.90 -28.59
N LYS A 66 -10.38 -4.05 -28.34
CA LYS A 66 -11.24 -3.10 -27.62
C LYS A 66 -11.81 -3.70 -26.33
N SER A 67 -11.37 -4.89 -25.91
CA SER A 67 -11.99 -5.64 -24.82
C SER A 67 -11.26 -5.49 -23.49
N ILE A 68 -12.01 -5.15 -22.46
CA ILE A 68 -11.57 -5.03 -21.07
C ILE A 68 -12.21 -6.17 -20.26
N LEU A 69 -11.39 -7.06 -19.71
CA LEU A 69 -11.85 -8.20 -18.91
C LEU A 69 -11.85 -7.87 -17.41
N PHE A 70 -12.94 -8.18 -16.72
CA PHE A 70 -13.07 -8.09 -15.26
C PHE A 70 -13.23 -9.48 -14.65
N TYR A 71 -12.29 -9.89 -13.79
CA TYR A 71 -12.45 -11.09 -12.98
C TYR A 71 -13.23 -10.81 -11.70
N MET A 72 -14.15 -11.72 -11.37
CA MET A 72 -14.86 -11.72 -10.10
C MET A 72 -14.26 -12.71 -9.09
N GLU A 73 -13.69 -13.82 -9.57
CA GLU A 73 -13.12 -14.89 -8.75
C GLU A 73 -11.57 -14.92 -8.87
N PRO A 74 -10.84 -15.53 -7.91
CA PRO A 74 -9.39 -15.70 -7.98
C PRO A 74 -8.99 -16.78 -8.99
N LYS A 75 -7.77 -16.67 -9.54
CA LYS A 75 -7.22 -17.67 -10.47
C LYS A 75 -7.10 -19.05 -9.80
N GLY A 76 -7.54 -20.10 -10.51
CA GLY A 76 -7.40 -21.50 -10.07
C GLY A 76 -8.51 -22.06 -9.18
N HIS A 77 -9.51 -21.26 -8.82
CA HIS A 77 -10.66 -21.72 -8.04
C HIS A 77 -11.97 -21.25 -8.68
N TYR A 78 -12.75 -22.20 -9.21
CA TYR A 78 -14.14 -22.01 -9.67
C TYR A 78 -14.40 -20.98 -10.78
N ILE A 79 -13.37 -20.35 -11.32
CA ILE A 79 -13.35 -20.09 -12.75
C ILE A 79 -13.12 -21.48 -13.35
N PRO A 80 -14.00 -22.03 -14.22
CA PRO A 80 -13.45 -22.89 -15.26
C PRO A 80 -12.26 -22.10 -15.75
N GLU A 81 -11.05 -22.62 -15.58
CA GLU A 81 -9.89 -21.99 -16.18
C GLU A 81 -10.32 -21.48 -17.57
N LEU A 82 -9.76 -20.38 -18.05
CA LEU A 82 -9.86 -19.97 -19.46
C LEU A 82 -9.21 -21.05 -20.40
N THR A 83 -9.27 -22.33 -20.02
CA THR A 83 -8.74 -23.56 -20.59
C THR A 83 -9.86 -24.62 -20.72
N CYS A 84 -11.07 -24.37 -20.20
CA CYS A 84 -12.13 -25.37 -20.29
C CYS A 84 -12.75 -25.43 -21.69
N ASN A 85 -12.72 -24.32 -22.44
CA ASN A 85 -13.08 -24.27 -23.84
C ASN A 85 -11.96 -23.64 -24.67
N GLU A 86 -11.75 -24.14 -25.89
CA GLU A 86 -10.81 -23.53 -26.87
C GLU A 86 -11.16 -22.06 -27.22
N ASP A 87 -12.37 -21.61 -26.85
CA ASP A 87 -12.97 -20.30 -27.14
C ASP A 87 -12.74 -19.23 -26.06
N ASP A 88 -12.08 -19.56 -24.95
CA ASP A 88 -11.78 -18.60 -23.88
C ASP A 88 -10.77 -17.54 -24.35
N PRO A 89 -11.00 -16.23 -24.13
CA PRO A 89 -10.13 -15.19 -24.63
C PRO A 89 -8.72 -15.33 -24.04
N LYS A 90 -7.73 -15.55 -24.91
CA LYS A 90 -6.32 -15.61 -24.50
C LYS A 90 -5.93 -14.25 -23.96
N SER A 91 -5.31 -14.23 -22.78
CA SER A 91 -4.96 -12.99 -22.06
C SER A 91 -4.16 -12.00 -22.91
N ASP A 92 -3.38 -12.52 -23.86
CA ASP A 92 -2.44 -11.75 -24.67
C ASP A 92 -3.12 -11.11 -25.89
N GLU A 93 -4.38 -11.45 -26.15
CA GLU A 93 -5.19 -10.90 -27.26
C GLU A 93 -6.12 -9.76 -26.79
N LEU A 94 -6.33 -9.62 -25.47
CA LEU A 94 -7.23 -8.63 -24.89
C LEU A 94 -6.55 -7.28 -24.66
N PHE A 95 -7.32 -6.20 -24.80
CA PHE A 95 -6.83 -4.83 -24.62
C PHE A 95 -6.42 -4.53 -23.18
N TYR A 96 -7.19 -5.00 -22.20
CA TYR A 96 -6.86 -4.85 -20.78
C TYR A 96 -7.52 -5.93 -19.92
N ILE A 97 -6.87 -6.29 -18.82
CA ILE A 97 -7.39 -7.24 -17.84
C ILE A 97 -7.34 -6.57 -16.46
N PHE A 98 -8.52 -6.37 -15.86
CA PHE A 98 -8.67 -5.90 -14.49
C PHE A 98 -8.71 -7.07 -13.50
N GLY A 99 -7.85 -6.99 -12.49
CA GLY A 99 -7.80 -7.94 -11.38
C GLY A 99 -6.37 -8.42 -11.08
N TRP A 100 -6.30 -9.64 -10.60
CA TRP A 100 -5.14 -10.36 -10.03
C TRP A 100 -3.81 -10.19 -10.76
N ASN A 101 -3.79 -10.15 -12.09
CA ASN A 101 -2.54 -10.04 -12.87
C ASN A 101 -1.82 -8.70 -12.67
N ASN A 102 -2.51 -7.68 -12.17
CA ASN A 102 -1.96 -6.34 -11.95
C ASN A 102 -1.79 -6.00 -10.46
N GLY A 103 -1.80 -7.02 -9.56
CA GLY A 103 -1.67 -6.81 -8.11
C GLY A 103 -2.85 -6.08 -7.46
N GLY A 104 -4.02 -6.11 -8.10
CA GLY A 104 -5.23 -5.45 -7.64
C GLY A 104 -6.36 -6.42 -7.28
N ARG A 105 -7.43 -5.87 -6.69
CA ARG A 105 -8.65 -6.62 -6.31
C ARG A 105 -9.49 -7.09 -7.49
N ASN A 106 -10.41 -8.02 -7.24
CA ASN A 106 -11.48 -8.42 -8.14
C ASN A 106 -12.53 -7.31 -8.38
N ASN A 107 -13.39 -7.53 -9.38
CA ASN A 107 -14.54 -6.66 -9.66
C ASN A 107 -15.57 -6.72 -8.53
N LEU A 108 -16.23 -5.59 -8.27
CA LEU A 108 -17.26 -5.48 -7.23
C LEU A 108 -18.60 -5.09 -7.85
N GLU A 109 -19.62 -5.85 -7.47
CA GLU A 109 -21.04 -5.60 -7.70
C GLU A 109 -21.80 -5.78 -6.38
N TRP A 110 -23.12 -5.58 -6.40
CA TRP A 110 -23.99 -5.89 -5.26
C TRP A 110 -25.22 -6.70 -5.67
N HIS A 111 -25.72 -7.52 -4.75
CA HIS A 111 -26.90 -8.39 -4.94
C HIS A 111 -28.13 -7.88 -4.17
N LEU A 112 -28.17 -6.58 -3.90
CA LEU A 112 -29.33 -5.86 -3.35
C LEU A 112 -30.24 -5.35 -4.47
N SER A 113 -31.55 -5.29 -4.24
CA SER A 113 -32.50 -4.76 -5.23
C SER A 113 -32.41 -3.24 -5.38
N LYS A 114 -32.00 -2.54 -4.32
CA LYS A 114 -31.91 -1.08 -4.30
C LYS A 114 -30.92 -0.55 -5.33
N THR A 115 -31.33 0.53 -5.99
CA THR A 115 -30.47 1.30 -6.90
C THR A 115 -29.46 2.15 -6.12
N TYR A 116 -28.44 2.64 -6.81
CA TYR A 116 -27.47 3.61 -6.30
C TYR A 116 -28.15 4.79 -5.60
N SER A 117 -29.16 5.39 -6.25
CA SER A 117 -29.89 6.53 -5.69
C SER A 117 -30.66 6.18 -4.44
N GLN A 118 -31.27 5.00 -4.38
CA GLN A 118 -31.98 4.55 -3.18
C GLN A 118 -31.01 4.26 -2.04
N LEU A 119 -29.87 3.64 -2.31
CA LEU A 119 -28.84 3.38 -1.31
C LEU A 119 -28.30 4.67 -0.68
N ILE A 120 -28.21 5.77 -1.44
CA ILE A 120 -27.77 7.07 -0.91
C ILE A 120 -28.87 7.78 -0.12
N ASN A 121 -30.10 7.81 -0.64
CA ASN A 121 -31.12 8.72 -0.16
C ASN A 121 -32.09 8.09 0.86
N GLU A 122 -32.27 6.77 0.83
CA GLU A 122 -33.21 6.11 1.72
C GLU A 122 -32.58 5.82 3.08
N LYS A 123 -33.33 6.15 4.14
CA LYS A 123 -32.99 5.76 5.50
C LYS A 123 -33.23 4.26 5.67
N ILE A 124 -32.24 3.55 6.19
CA ILE A 124 -32.36 2.11 6.50
C ILE A 124 -32.73 1.96 7.98
N GLU A 125 -33.81 1.23 8.25
CA GLU A 125 -34.25 0.91 9.60
C GLU A 125 -33.83 -0.52 9.99
N LYS A 126 -33.21 -0.65 11.17
CA LYS A 126 -32.75 -1.94 11.72
C LYS A 126 -33.72 -2.44 12.77
N THR A 127 -34.30 -3.62 12.54
CA THR A 127 -35.30 -4.25 13.42
C THR A 127 -34.86 -5.62 13.94
N LYS A 128 -33.83 -6.23 13.35
CA LYS A 128 -33.31 -7.55 13.67
C LYS A 128 -31.83 -7.51 14.08
N VAL A 129 -31.39 -8.56 14.76
CA VAL A 129 -30.05 -8.63 15.35
C VAL A 129 -29.01 -9.02 14.31
N ILE A 130 -29.01 -10.28 13.89
CA ILE A 130 -27.95 -10.84 13.05
C ILE A 130 -28.49 -11.82 12.01
N SER A 131 -27.95 -11.73 10.79
CA SER A 131 -28.23 -12.67 9.72
C SER A 131 -26.97 -13.35 9.19
N SER A 132 -27.17 -14.36 8.35
CA SER A 132 -26.15 -14.81 7.39
C SER A 132 -26.85 -15.28 6.12
N ILE A 133 -26.23 -15.05 4.96
CA ILE A 133 -26.71 -15.52 3.67
C ILE A 133 -25.64 -16.45 3.08
N THR A 134 -25.95 -17.75 2.99
CA THR A 134 -25.01 -18.75 2.47
C THR A 134 -25.70 -19.72 1.52
N SER A 135 -24.96 -20.18 0.51
CA SER A 135 -25.32 -21.39 -0.23
C SER A 135 -24.80 -22.64 0.51
N GLY A 136 -25.40 -23.79 0.23
CA GLY A 136 -25.04 -25.11 0.76
C GLY A 136 -23.88 -25.79 0.03
N PHE A 137 -23.21 -25.11 -0.90
CA PHE A 137 -22.03 -25.62 -1.58
C PHE A 137 -20.88 -25.87 -0.59
N LYS A 138 -20.20 -27.03 -0.70
CA LYS A 138 -19.13 -27.46 0.23
C LYS A 138 -17.76 -27.71 -0.43
N HIS A 139 -17.53 -27.14 -1.60
CA HIS A 139 -16.40 -27.53 -2.43
C HIS A 139 -15.04 -26.94 -2.06
N SER A 140 -14.99 -25.75 -1.44
CA SER A 140 -13.75 -25.04 -1.11
C SER A 140 -13.46 -25.06 0.39
N SER A 141 -12.24 -24.68 0.78
CA SER A 141 -11.83 -24.58 2.19
C SER A 141 -12.71 -23.58 2.97
N GLY A 142 -12.98 -22.41 2.40
CA GLY A 142 -13.86 -21.41 3.01
C GLY A 142 -15.30 -21.89 3.19
N HIS A 143 -15.83 -22.69 2.25
CA HIS A 143 -17.16 -23.29 2.41
C HIS A 143 -17.26 -24.22 3.62
N LYS A 144 -16.22 -25.00 3.90
CA LYS A 144 -16.16 -25.90 5.06
C LYS A 144 -16.12 -25.11 6.36
N LEU A 145 -15.18 -24.16 6.47
CA LEU A 145 -15.04 -23.28 7.63
C LEU A 145 -16.33 -22.49 7.91
N ARG A 146 -16.96 -21.94 6.86
CA ARG A 146 -18.25 -21.24 6.95
C ARG A 146 -19.34 -22.17 7.48
N SER A 147 -19.46 -23.37 6.94
CA SER A 147 -20.47 -24.35 7.38
C SER A 147 -20.29 -24.77 8.83
N GLU A 148 -19.05 -24.95 9.29
CA GLU A 148 -18.73 -25.29 10.68
C GLU A 148 -19.08 -24.13 11.62
N PHE A 149 -18.76 -22.89 11.25
CA PHE A 149 -19.07 -21.74 12.08
C PHE A 149 -20.57 -21.43 12.16
N LEU A 150 -21.35 -21.74 11.11
CA LEU A 150 -22.81 -21.63 11.16
C LEU A 150 -23.44 -22.50 12.27
N ILE A 151 -22.83 -23.64 12.62
CA ILE A 151 -23.28 -24.48 13.76
C ILE A 151 -23.16 -23.69 15.08
N TYR A 152 -22.10 -22.91 15.24
CA TYR A 152 -21.91 -22.09 16.44
C TYR A 152 -22.89 -20.93 16.49
N LEU A 153 -23.13 -20.26 15.36
CA LEU A 153 -24.12 -19.19 15.27
C LEU A 153 -25.54 -19.70 15.61
N ASP A 154 -25.97 -20.80 14.99
CA ASP A 154 -27.28 -21.44 15.22
C ASP A 154 -27.46 -21.87 16.69
N LYS A 155 -26.40 -22.35 17.33
CA LYS A 155 -26.44 -22.85 18.71
C LYS A 155 -26.37 -21.74 19.76
N TYR A 156 -25.56 -20.71 19.54
CA TYR A 156 -25.13 -19.79 20.60
C TYR A 156 -25.60 -18.34 20.45
N ILE A 157 -26.17 -17.94 19.31
CA ILE A 157 -26.60 -16.56 19.07
C ILE A 157 -28.13 -16.48 18.97
N PRO A 158 -28.81 -15.94 20.00
CA PRO A 158 -30.24 -15.70 19.95
C PRO A 158 -30.61 -14.71 18.83
N GLY A 159 -31.69 -15.01 18.10
CA GLY A 159 -32.18 -14.15 17.01
C GLY A 159 -31.29 -14.14 15.76
N PHE A 160 -30.44 -15.16 15.59
CA PHE A 160 -29.75 -15.41 14.34
C PHE A 160 -30.71 -16.00 13.31
N ASP A 161 -30.80 -15.35 12.14
CA ASP A 161 -31.59 -15.79 11.00
C ASP A 161 -30.67 -16.19 9.84
N LEU A 162 -30.85 -17.40 9.31
CA LEU A 162 -30.04 -17.97 8.24
C LEU A 162 -30.83 -18.07 6.93
N TYR A 163 -30.32 -17.45 5.88
CA TYR A 163 -30.88 -17.53 4.53
C TYR A 163 -29.96 -18.32 3.60
N GLY A 164 -30.54 -19.01 2.63
CA GLY A 164 -29.80 -19.81 1.66
C GLY A 164 -30.69 -20.51 0.65
N ARG A 165 -30.14 -20.87 -0.51
CA ARG A 165 -30.93 -21.56 -1.56
C ARG A 165 -31.26 -23.00 -1.20
N ASP A 166 -30.34 -23.67 -0.51
CA ASP A 166 -30.47 -25.06 -0.12
C ASP A 166 -31.25 -25.18 1.19
N ARG A 167 -32.02 -26.25 1.36
CA ARG A 167 -32.67 -26.53 2.65
C ARG A 167 -31.61 -26.95 3.68
N LEU A 168 -31.06 -25.96 4.38
CA LEU A 168 -29.99 -26.19 5.35
C LEU A 168 -30.56 -26.76 6.67
N PRO A 169 -29.88 -27.72 7.32
CA PRO A 169 -30.39 -28.41 8.51
C PRO A 169 -30.13 -27.61 9.81
N PHE A 170 -30.49 -26.33 9.83
CA PHE A 170 -30.30 -25.42 10.98
C PHE A 170 -31.65 -24.95 11.53
N LYS A 171 -31.73 -24.76 12.85
CA LYS A 171 -32.94 -24.25 13.51
C LYS A 171 -33.27 -22.83 13.05
N SER A 172 -32.24 -22.02 12.83
CA SER A 172 -32.30 -20.63 12.38
C SER A 172 -32.58 -20.47 10.88
N TYR A 173 -32.76 -21.55 10.12
CA TYR A 173 -32.97 -21.45 8.67
C TYR A 173 -34.35 -20.87 8.34
N ILE A 174 -34.36 -19.73 7.65
CA ILE A 174 -35.56 -19.00 7.24
C ILE A 174 -36.01 -19.40 5.83
N GLY A 175 -35.09 -19.51 4.88
CA GLY A 175 -35.41 -19.84 3.50
C GLY A 175 -34.50 -19.19 2.44
N PRO A 176 -34.82 -19.41 1.17
CA PRO A 176 -34.13 -18.77 0.05
C PRO A 176 -34.51 -17.31 -0.11
N LEU A 177 -33.60 -16.53 -0.69
CA LEU A 177 -33.84 -15.16 -1.14
C LEU A 177 -33.89 -15.10 -2.67
N PRO A 178 -34.66 -14.18 -3.28
CA PRO A 178 -34.70 -14.03 -4.73
C PRO A 178 -33.33 -13.66 -5.33
N PHE A 179 -33.16 -13.97 -6.61
CA PHE A 179 -31.93 -13.67 -7.33
C PHE A 179 -31.65 -12.15 -7.35
N TYR A 180 -30.46 -11.74 -6.91
CA TYR A 180 -30.05 -10.31 -6.82
C TYR A 180 -30.98 -9.42 -5.97
N THR A 181 -31.63 -10.01 -4.97
CA THR A 181 -32.48 -9.32 -3.98
C THR A 181 -32.24 -9.92 -2.59
N LYS A 182 -31.07 -9.63 -2.00
CA LYS A 182 -30.71 -10.07 -0.63
C LYS A 182 -31.35 -9.24 0.49
N ASP A 183 -32.24 -8.33 0.12
CA ASP A 183 -32.81 -7.26 0.94
C ASP A 183 -33.34 -7.74 2.29
N ASP A 184 -34.22 -8.74 2.29
CA ASP A 184 -34.85 -9.28 3.50
C ASP A 184 -33.85 -9.92 4.46
N GLY A 185 -32.68 -10.34 3.96
CA GLY A 185 -31.60 -10.93 4.75
C GLY A 185 -30.57 -9.92 5.25
N LEU A 186 -30.64 -8.64 4.86
CA LEU A 186 -29.60 -7.64 5.20
C LEU A 186 -30.16 -6.33 5.73
N PHE A 187 -31.10 -5.67 5.04
CA PHE A 187 -31.56 -4.35 5.45
C PHE A 187 -32.11 -4.31 6.89
N PRO A 188 -32.91 -5.29 7.35
CA PRO A 188 -33.42 -5.28 8.72
C PRO A 188 -32.37 -5.52 9.81
N TYR A 189 -31.17 -6.03 9.50
CA TYR A 189 -30.23 -6.56 10.50
C TYR A 189 -29.12 -5.58 10.86
N ARG A 190 -28.78 -5.47 12.15
CA ARG A 190 -27.61 -4.70 12.61
C ARG A 190 -26.29 -5.37 12.23
N TYR A 191 -26.24 -6.70 12.36
CA TYR A 191 -25.06 -7.50 12.10
C TYR A 191 -25.31 -8.51 10.99
N THR A 192 -24.26 -8.93 10.30
CA THR A 192 -24.34 -10.09 9.42
C THR A 192 -23.03 -10.84 9.43
N PHE A 193 -23.07 -12.16 9.33
CA PHE A 193 -21.89 -12.98 9.11
C PHE A 193 -21.73 -13.25 7.61
N ALA A 194 -20.54 -12.96 7.09
CA ALA A 194 -20.22 -13.21 5.69
C ALA A 194 -18.79 -13.74 5.55
N ALA A 195 -18.64 -14.88 4.88
CA ALA A 195 -17.35 -15.50 4.63
C ALA A 195 -17.18 -15.86 3.15
N GLU A 196 -16.01 -15.50 2.63
CA GLU A 196 -15.64 -15.81 1.26
C GLU A 196 -15.44 -17.31 1.05
N ASN A 197 -15.45 -17.71 -0.22
CA ASN A 197 -15.32 -19.12 -0.58
C ASN A 197 -13.87 -19.61 -0.34
N ILE A 198 -12.90 -18.70 -0.33
CA ILE A 198 -11.48 -18.95 -0.03
C ILE A 198 -10.87 -17.70 0.64
N SER A 199 -9.76 -17.89 1.35
CA SER A 199 -8.95 -16.79 1.84
C SER A 199 -7.82 -16.48 0.87
N GLU A 200 -7.86 -15.30 0.24
CA GLU A 200 -6.89 -14.89 -0.78
C GLU A 200 -6.70 -13.36 -0.74
N LYS A 201 -5.47 -12.86 -0.91
CA LYS A 201 -5.18 -11.42 -0.83
C LYS A 201 -5.89 -10.67 -1.95
N HIS A 202 -6.53 -9.55 -1.69
CA HIS A 202 -7.29 -8.78 -2.68
C HIS A 202 -8.60 -9.43 -3.17
N TYR A 203 -9.03 -10.56 -2.58
CA TYR A 203 -10.29 -11.24 -2.94
C TYR A 203 -11.42 -10.93 -1.95
N PHE A 204 -12.31 -10.02 -2.30
CA PHE A 204 -13.54 -9.80 -1.54
C PHE A 204 -14.69 -9.50 -2.48
N THR A 205 -15.88 -9.97 -2.16
CA THR A 205 -16.99 -9.97 -3.12
C THR A 205 -18.17 -9.15 -2.64
N GLU A 206 -19.31 -9.35 -3.31
CA GLU A 206 -20.60 -8.83 -2.90
C GLU A 206 -20.92 -9.14 -1.43
N LYS A 207 -20.34 -10.19 -0.83
CA LYS A 207 -20.64 -10.60 0.55
C LYS A 207 -20.43 -9.48 1.58
N ILE A 208 -19.24 -8.89 1.61
CA ILE A 208 -18.96 -7.74 2.50
C ILE A 208 -19.53 -6.43 1.94
N VAL A 209 -19.58 -6.30 0.62
CA VAL A 209 -20.13 -5.11 -0.05
C VAL A 209 -21.61 -4.94 0.27
N ASP A 210 -22.43 -5.98 0.07
CA ASP A 210 -23.86 -6.01 0.39
C ASP A 210 -24.09 -5.69 1.86
N ALA A 211 -23.27 -6.26 2.76
CA ALA A 211 -23.36 -5.99 4.20
C ALA A 211 -23.17 -4.50 4.51
N ILE A 212 -22.13 -3.86 3.96
CA ILE A 212 -21.85 -2.44 4.19
C ILE A 212 -22.90 -1.56 3.52
N LEU A 213 -23.31 -1.85 2.28
CA LEU A 213 -24.34 -1.09 1.56
C LEU A 213 -25.69 -1.14 2.27
N SER A 214 -26.00 -2.26 2.92
CA SER A 214 -27.17 -2.41 3.78
C SER A 214 -26.98 -1.82 5.18
N GLU A 215 -25.85 -1.18 5.51
CA GLU A 215 -25.55 -0.62 6.85
C GLU A 215 -25.47 -1.68 7.97
N CYS A 216 -24.97 -2.88 7.68
CA CYS A 216 -24.68 -3.92 8.66
C CYS A 216 -23.21 -3.84 9.13
N LEU A 217 -22.94 -4.17 10.39
CA LEU A 217 -21.58 -4.48 10.83
C LEU A 217 -21.30 -5.95 10.50
N CYS A 218 -20.39 -6.18 9.55
CA CYS A 218 -20.10 -7.52 9.04
C CYS A 218 -19.06 -8.24 9.92
N PHE A 219 -19.39 -9.45 10.40
CA PHE A 219 -18.40 -10.41 10.88
C PHE A 219 -17.81 -11.13 9.66
N TYR A 220 -16.58 -10.77 9.29
CA TYR A 220 -16.00 -11.08 7.99
C TYR A 220 -14.83 -12.05 8.06
N TRP A 221 -14.73 -12.94 7.08
CA TRP A 221 -13.57 -13.79 6.82
C TRP A 221 -13.36 -13.99 5.31
N GLY A 222 -12.11 -13.96 4.83
CA GLY A 222 -11.80 -14.13 3.42
C GLY A 222 -10.52 -13.41 3.02
N CYS A 223 -10.60 -12.14 2.64
CA CYS A 223 -9.47 -11.35 2.19
C CYS A 223 -8.50 -10.95 3.33
N PRO A 224 -7.24 -11.44 3.37
CA PRO A 224 -6.28 -11.12 4.44
C PRO A 224 -5.89 -9.65 4.53
N ASN A 225 -5.94 -8.92 3.42
CA ASN A 225 -5.57 -7.49 3.33
C ASN A 225 -6.76 -6.60 2.96
N ILE A 226 -7.97 -6.98 3.39
CA ILE A 226 -9.18 -6.19 3.16
C ILE A 226 -9.07 -4.76 3.72
N SER A 227 -8.23 -4.54 4.74
CA SER A 227 -7.91 -3.22 5.29
C SER A 227 -7.26 -2.25 4.30
N ASP A 228 -6.68 -2.74 3.20
CA ASP A 228 -6.16 -1.90 2.12
C ASP A 228 -7.29 -1.21 1.35
N TYR A 229 -8.51 -1.78 1.40
CA TYR A 229 -9.67 -1.35 0.62
C TYR A 229 -10.79 -0.78 1.47
N ILE A 230 -11.04 -1.35 2.65
CA ILE A 230 -12.16 -0.99 3.53
C ILE A 230 -11.62 -0.67 4.92
N ASN A 231 -12.08 0.45 5.51
CA ASN A 231 -11.68 0.83 6.87
C ASN A 231 -11.93 -0.32 7.87
N PRO A 232 -10.91 -0.75 8.66
CA PRO A 232 -11.04 -1.87 9.59
C PRO A 232 -12.05 -1.66 10.71
N GLN A 233 -12.60 -0.45 10.89
CA GLN A 233 -13.70 -0.20 11.82
C GLN A 233 -15.09 -0.51 11.22
N ALA A 234 -15.22 -0.68 9.89
CA ALA A 234 -16.49 -0.98 9.23
C ALA A 234 -16.88 -2.47 9.22
N TYR A 235 -16.01 -3.35 9.68
CA TYR A 235 -16.23 -4.78 9.81
C TYR A 235 -15.48 -5.32 11.04
N ILE A 236 -15.76 -6.57 11.41
CA ILE A 236 -15.01 -7.30 12.43
C ILE A 236 -14.43 -8.54 11.77
N CYS A 237 -13.12 -8.60 11.65
CA CYS A 237 -12.44 -9.79 11.16
C CYS A 237 -12.53 -10.91 12.22
N ILE A 238 -13.00 -12.09 11.81
CA ILE A 238 -13.08 -13.27 12.67
C ILE A 238 -12.24 -14.40 12.09
N ASP A 239 -11.65 -15.21 12.96
CA ASP A 239 -10.87 -16.37 12.55
C ASP A 239 -11.71 -17.64 12.59
N LEU A 240 -12.13 -18.11 11.42
CA LEU A 240 -12.95 -19.32 11.31
C LEU A 240 -12.19 -20.61 11.65
N THR A 241 -10.86 -20.58 11.72
CA THR A 241 -10.07 -21.74 12.20
C THR A 241 -10.13 -21.89 13.72
N ASN A 242 -10.63 -20.87 14.42
CA ASN A 242 -10.89 -20.89 15.85
C ASN A 242 -12.35 -20.47 16.14
N PRO A 243 -13.34 -21.36 15.90
CA PRO A 243 -14.75 -21.02 15.99
C PRO A 243 -15.20 -20.62 17.40
N GLU A 244 -14.55 -21.14 18.45
CA GLU A 244 -14.84 -20.78 19.84
C GLU A 244 -14.47 -19.33 20.14
N LYS A 245 -13.30 -18.88 19.68
CA LYS A 245 -12.90 -17.48 19.80
C LYS A 245 -13.78 -16.59 18.92
N ALA A 246 -14.04 -17.00 17.68
CA ALA A 246 -14.86 -16.23 16.75
C ALA A 246 -16.30 -16.03 17.28
N ILE A 247 -16.93 -17.06 17.88
CA ILE A 247 -18.27 -16.91 18.45
C ILE A 247 -18.27 -16.00 19.68
N GLN A 248 -17.20 -15.99 20.47
CA GLN A 248 -17.06 -15.06 21.58
C GLN A 248 -16.95 -13.62 21.08
N GLN A 249 -16.16 -13.37 20.03
CA GLN A 249 -16.09 -12.05 19.40
C GLN A 249 -17.46 -11.58 18.88
N VAL A 250 -18.27 -12.48 18.32
CA VAL A 250 -19.65 -12.17 17.89
C VAL A 250 -20.51 -11.75 19.07
N LYS A 251 -20.51 -12.53 20.17
CA LYS A 251 -21.27 -12.21 21.39
C LYS A 251 -20.84 -10.86 21.97
N ASP A 252 -19.53 -10.69 22.18
CA ASP A 252 -18.98 -9.47 22.76
C ASP A 252 -19.36 -8.25 21.92
N ALA A 253 -19.31 -8.34 20.59
CA ALA A 253 -19.67 -7.23 19.71
C ALA A 253 -21.16 -6.88 19.77
N ILE A 254 -22.04 -7.89 19.85
CA ILE A 254 -23.49 -7.69 19.99
C ILE A 254 -23.81 -7.07 21.35
N ASP A 255 -23.28 -7.65 22.43
CA ASP A 255 -23.53 -7.21 23.81
C ASP A 255 -23.01 -5.79 24.05
N ASN A 256 -21.89 -5.42 23.43
CA ASN A 256 -21.32 -4.08 23.48
C ASN A 256 -21.95 -3.08 22.50
N ASN A 257 -22.98 -3.47 21.73
CA ASN A 257 -23.63 -2.65 20.72
C ASN A 257 -22.64 -2.01 19.71
N GLU A 258 -21.67 -2.79 19.23
CA GLU A 258 -20.60 -2.30 18.36
C GLU A 258 -21.12 -1.74 17.04
N TRP A 259 -22.24 -2.23 16.51
CA TRP A 259 -22.87 -1.67 15.31
C TRP A 259 -23.19 -0.19 15.47
N GLU A 260 -23.81 0.20 16.59
CA GLU A 260 -24.25 1.58 16.82
C GLU A 260 -23.06 2.53 17.00
N LYS A 261 -21.98 2.04 17.60
CA LYS A 261 -20.72 2.79 17.74
C LYS A 261 -20.00 3.02 16.40
N ARG A 262 -20.25 2.18 15.40
CA ARG A 262 -19.50 2.13 14.14
C ARG A 262 -20.31 2.56 12.92
N ILE A 263 -21.60 2.84 13.08
CA ILE A 263 -22.52 3.13 11.97
C ILE A 263 -22.04 4.27 11.07
N ASP A 264 -21.43 5.32 11.64
CA ASP A 264 -20.94 6.45 10.84
C ASP A 264 -19.76 6.04 9.93
N ILE A 265 -18.87 5.15 10.41
CA ILE A 265 -17.79 4.60 9.60
C ILE A 265 -18.35 3.67 8.52
N ILE A 266 -19.35 2.84 8.86
CA ILE A 266 -20.02 1.97 7.88
C ILE A 266 -20.67 2.80 6.76
N ARG A 267 -21.31 3.93 7.11
CA ARG A 267 -21.89 4.86 6.13
C ARG A 267 -20.83 5.54 5.25
N GLN A 268 -19.67 5.89 5.82
CA GLN A 268 -18.55 6.41 5.02
C GLN A 268 -18.04 5.37 4.02
N GLU A 269 -17.85 4.11 4.45
CA GLU A 269 -17.42 3.03 3.57
C GLU A 269 -18.49 2.66 2.53
N LYS A 270 -19.78 2.78 2.87
CA LYS A 270 -20.89 2.67 1.90
C LYS A 270 -20.76 3.73 0.80
N MET A 271 -20.47 4.99 1.15
CA MET A 271 -20.22 6.04 0.14
C MET A 271 -18.97 5.75 -0.69
N LYS A 272 -17.89 5.28 -0.08
CA LYS A 272 -16.66 4.88 -0.79
C LYS A 272 -16.92 3.74 -1.77
N ILE A 273 -17.66 2.71 -1.36
CA ILE A 273 -18.03 1.59 -2.24
C ILE A 273 -18.80 2.11 -3.46
N LEU A 274 -19.83 2.92 -3.22
CA LEU A 274 -20.69 3.45 -4.29
C LEU A 274 -19.95 4.35 -5.28
N ASN A 275 -19.00 5.16 -4.80
CA ASN A 275 -18.34 6.21 -5.59
C ASN A 275 -16.94 5.85 -6.11
N GLU A 276 -16.29 4.84 -5.54
CA GLU A 276 -14.86 4.54 -5.84
C GLU A 276 -14.58 3.07 -6.16
N LEU A 277 -15.27 2.14 -5.48
CA LEU A 277 -14.91 0.71 -5.53
C LEU A 277 -15.84 -0.14 -6.40
N GLN A 278 -17.11 0.20 -6.56
CA GLN A 278 -18.00 -0.55 -7.44
C GLN A 278 -17.54 -0.49 -8.91
N PHE A 279 -18.19 -1.29 -9.75
CA PHE A 279 -17.84 -1.50 -11.14
C PHE A 279 -17.61 -0.21 -11.94
N PHE A 280 -18.56 0.74 -11.92
CA PHE A 280 -18.49 1.90 -12.81
C PHE A 280 -17.35 2.90 -12.53
N PRO A 281 -17.13 3.39 -11.28
CA PRO A 281 -15.97 4.23 -10.99
C PRO A 281 -14.65 3.51 -11.27
N THR A 282 -14.63 2.18 -11.13
CA THR A 282 -13.46 1.35 -11.47
C THR A 282 -13.22 1.34 -12.97
N LEU A 283 -14.26 1.11 -13.76
CA LEU A 283 -14.19 1.12 -15.22
C LEU A 283 -13.81 2.50 -15.76
N GLU A 284 -14.40 3.57 -15.23
CA GLU A 284 -14.10 4.95 -15.64
C GLU A 284 -12.61 5.27 -15.47
N ARG A 285 -12.03 4.90 -14.33
CA ARG A 285 -10.59 5.04 -14.09
C ARG A 285 -9.76 4.24 -15.09
N ILE A 286 -10.10 2.98 -15.33
CA ILE A 286 -9.38 2.13 -16.30
C ILE A 286 -9.44 2.72 -17.70
N ILE A 287 -10.62 3.12 -18.17
CA ILE A 287 -10.79 3.71 -19.51
C ILE A 287 -10.00 5.02 -19.61
N TYR A 288 -10.07 5.87 -18.59
CA TYR A 288 -9.29 7.10 -18.54
C TYR A 288 -7.79 6.82 -18.64
N ASP A 289 -7.27 5.86 -17.88
CA ASP A 289 -5.86 5.46 -17.88
C ASP A 289 -5.44 4.89 -19.25
N LEU A 290 -6.30 4.08 -19.87
CA LEU A 290 -6.05 3.50 -21.20
C LEU A 290 -6.05 4.56 -22.31
N GLN A 291 -7.01 5.48 -22.27
CA GLN A 291 -7.07 6.62 -23.20
C GLN A 291 -5.88 7.55 -22.99
N TYR A 292 -5.48 7.80 -21.74
CA TYR A 292 -4.29 8.57 -21.38
C TYR A 292 -3.04 7.94 -22.00
N LYS A 293 -2.77 6.66 -21.73
CA LYS A 293 -1.60 5.93 -22.27
C LYS A 293 -1.58 5.93 -23.79
N THR A 294 -2.71 5.62 -24.42
CA THR A 294 -2.84 5.59 -25.88
C THR A 294 -2.56 6.96 -26.49
N ASN A 295 -3.09 8.03 -25.89
CA ASN A 295 -2.86 9.40 -26.37
C ASN A 295 -1.42 9.85 -26.17
N VAL A 296 -0.78 9.49 -25.05
CA VAL A 296 0.63 9.78 -24.79
C VAL A 296 1.51 9.09 -25.83
N VAL A 297 1.40 7.78 -25.99
CA VAL A 297 2.20 6.98 -26.96
C VAL A 297 1.94 7.44 -28.40
N LYS A 298 0.68 7.70 -28.78
CA LYS A 298 0.33 8.19 -30.12
C LYS A 298 0.98 9.54 -30.42
N ASN A 299 0.87 10.49 -29.49
CA ASN A 299 1.46 11.81 -29.68
C ASN A 299 3.00 11.75 -29.69
N PHE A 300 3.62 10.86 -28.91
CA PHE A 300 5.06 10.61 -29.01
C PHE A 300 5.48 10.05 -30.38
N ARG A 301 4.76 9.05 -30.90
CA ARG A 301 5.04 8.50 -32.23
C ARG A 301 4.89 9.54 -33.34
N LEU A 302 3.84 10.37 -33.27
CA LEU A 302 3.61 11.45 -34.22
C LEU A 302 4.70 12.53 -34.12
N ALA A 303 5.10 12.91 -32.91
CA ALA A 303 6.21 13.84 -32.70
C ALA A 303 7.51 13.32 -33.32
N ARG A 304 7.84 12.05 -33.09
CA ARG A 304 9.03 11.40 -33.65
C ARG A 304 8.99 11.37 -35.17
N LYS A 305 7.84 11.03 -35.76
CA LYS A 305 7.64 10.98 -37.22
C LYS A 305 7.80 12.35 -37.87
N GLU A 306 7.25 13.41 -37.28
CA GLU A 306 7.40 14.77 -37.80
C GLU A 306 8.83 15.31 -37.63
N ARG A 307 9.56 14.96 -36.55
CA ARG A 307 11.00 15.29 -36.43
C ARG A 307 11.86 14.59 -37.48
N TYR A 308 11.63 13.31 -37.79
CA TYR A 308 12.36 12.62 -38.87
C TYR A 308 12.13 13.27 -40.25
N ARG A 309 11.01 13.97 -40.42
CA ARG A 309 10.69 14.74 -41.62
C ARG A 309 11.23 16.17 -41.59
N GLY A 310 11.96 16.55 -40.54
CA GLY A 310 12.46 17.91 -40.32
C GLY A 310 11.43 18.92 -39.84
N ASN A 311 10.19 18.50 -39.53
CA ASN A 311 9.10 19.37 -39.15
C ASN A 311 9.03 19.58 -37.62
N ASN A 312 9.94 20.42 -37.12
CA ASN A 312 10.14 20.60 -35.69
C ASN A 312 8.96 21.25 -34.96
N ASP A 313 8.25 22.19 -35.60
CA ASP A 313 7.11 22.89 -34.98
C ASP A 313 5.92 21.95 -34.78
N LYS A 314 5.64 21.10 -35.77
CA LYS A 314 4.56 20.12 -35.66
C LYS A 314 4.89 19.00 -34.68
N ALA A 315 6.16 18.60 -34.59
CA ALA A 315 6.61 17.70 -33.55
C ALA A 315 6.44 18.31 -32.15
N TYR A 316 6.75 19.60 -32.00
CA TYR A 316 6.54 20.35 -30.76
C TYR A 316 5.06 20.43 -30.38
N GLU A 317 4.16 20.63 -31.36
CA GLU A 317 2.71 20.60 -31.12
C GLU A 317 2.27 19.25 -30.50
N TYR A 318 2.74 18.12 -31.02
CA TYR A 318 2.43 16.80 -30.47
C TYR A 318 3.03 16.57 -29.07
N LEU A 319 4.28 16.99 -28.84
CA LEU A 319 4.91 16.91 -27.51
C LEU A 319 4.20 17.79 -26.48
N SER A 320 3.72 18.97 -26.87
CA SER A 320 2.95 19.86 -26.00
C SER A 320 1.63 19.23 -25.53
N LYS A 321 1.02 18.36 -26.36
CA LYS A 321 -0.19 17.61 -25.99
C LYS A 321 0.10 16.55 -24.93
N VAL A 322 1.25 15.89 -25.00
CA VAL A 322 1.73 14.97 -23.95
C VAL A 322 1.94 15.71 -22.63
N LEU A 323 2.62 16.86 -22.68
CA LEU A 323 2.93 17.66 -21.49
C LEU A 323 1.69 18.28 -20.83
N LYS A 324 0.70 18.73 -21.62
CA LYS A 324 -0.58 19.23 -21.08
C LYS A 324 -1.39 18.14 -20.39
N VAL A 325 -1.41 16.93 -20.95
CA VAL A 325 -2.07 15.75 -20.38
C VAL A 325 -1.46 15.37 -19.02
N SER A 326 -0.15 15.57 -18.81
CA SER A 326 0.50 15.38 -17.49
C SER A 326 0.19 16.45 -16.43
N SER A 327 -0.32 17.62 -16.83
CA SER A 327 -0.63 18.74 -15.92
C SER A 327 -2.07 18.75 -15.39
N PHE A 328 -2.95 17.91 -15.95
CA PHE A 328 -4.38 17.86 -15.60
C PHE A 328 -4.71 16.99 -14.37
N ASP A 329 -3.72 16.32 -13.79
CA ASP A 329 -3.93 15.17 -12.88
C ASP A 329 -3.56 15.45 -11.41
N ASN A 330 -3.35 16.71 -11.03
CA ASN A 330 -3.02 17.05 -9.63
C ASN A 330 -4.20 16.93 -8.65
N ASN A 331 -5.42 16.61 -9.10
CA ASN A 331 -6.64 16.66 -8.29
C ASN A 331 -7.43 15.33 -8.17
N LYS A 332 -6.94 14.20 -8.67
CA LYS A 332 -7.61 12.89 -8.45
C LYS A 332 -6.60 11.81 -8.08
N ASN A 333 -6.94 11.04 -7.04
CA ASN A 333 -6.15 9.94 -6.47
C ASN A 333 -6.02 8.74 -7.43
N HIS A 334 -5.33 8.89 -8.56
CA HIS A 334 -5.01 7.80 -9.48
C HIS A 334 -3.59 7.30 -9.18
N LYS A 335 -3.48 6.44 -8.14
CA LYS A 335 -2.19 6.07 -7.55
C LYS A 335 -1.46 4.89 -8.17
N ASN A 336 -2.05 4.13 -9.10
CA ASN A 336 -1.41 2.92 -9.60
C ASN A 336 -1.36 2.91 -11.13
N ILE A 337 -0.22 2.45 -11.67
CA ILE A 337 0.04 2.06 -13.07
C ILE A 337 0.58 3.17 -14.01
N LEU A 338 1.64 3.86 -13.58
CA LEU A 338 2.61 4.57 -14.44
C LEU A 338 3.89 3.74 -14.58
N ASN A 339 3.79 2.51 -15.09
CA ASN A 339 4.93 1.61 -15.21
C ASN A 339 5.47 1.59 -16.66
N PHE A 340 6.74 1.97 -16.78
CA PHE A 340 7.71 1.80 -17.89
C PHE A 340 7.84 2.88 -18.99
N ASP A 341 6.80 3.32 -19.70
CA ASP A 341 7.05 4.11 -20.93
C ASP A 341 7.54 5.54 -20.68
N LEU A 342 7.07 6.24 -19.64
CA LEU A 342 7.35 7.68 -19.49
C LEU A 342 8.83 8.00 -19.21
N TRP A 343 9.55 7.18 -18.42
CA TRP A 343 10.96 7.44 -18.06
C TRP A 343 11.92 7.10 -19.20
N ASP A 344 11.62 6.03 -19.95
CA ASP A 344 12.40 5.65 -21.13
C ASP A 344 12.13 6.62 -22.29
N GLU A 345 10.88 7.10 -22.44
CA GLU A 345 10.49 8.10 -23.44
C GLU A 345 11.02 9.51 -23.10
N LEU A 346 10.87 10.00 -21.86
CA LEU A 346 11.43 11.30 -21.44
C LEU A 346 12.98 11.27 -21.42
N GLY A 347 13.58 10.16 -21.01
CA GLY A 347 15.03 9.94 -21.13
C GLY A 347 15.48 9.92 -22.59
N SER A 348 14.70 9.31 -23.48
CA SER A 348 14.97 9.31 -24.93
C SER A 348 14.79 10.69 -25.56
N ILE A 349 13.80 11.49 -25.15
CA ILE A 349 13.61 12.88 -25.62
C ILE A 349 14.91 13.66 -25.50
N THR A 350 15.66 13.45 -24.41
CA THR A 350 16.93 14.16 -24.17
C THR A 350 17.99 13.83 -25.20
N TYR A 351 17.97 12.65 -25.84
CA TYR A 351 18.91 12.28 -26.91
C TYR A 351 18.54 12.89 -28.28
N PHE A 352 17.29 13.34 -28.45
CA PHE A 352 16.74 13.77 -29.74
C PHE A 352 16.38 15.27 -29.81
N VAL A 353 16.73 16.06 -28.79
CA VAL A 353 16.61 17.54 -28.82
C VAL A 353 17.92 18.18 -29.27
N SER A 354 17.85 18.95 -30.35
CA SER A 354 18.98 19.68 -30.96
C SER A 354 19.32 21.00 -30.26
N LYS A 355 18.50 21.45 -29.28
CA LYS A 355 18.67 22.71 -28.54
C LYS A 355 18.78 22.48 -27.03
N LYS A 356 19.78 23.11 -26.40
CA LYS A 356 20.14 22.99 -24.97
C LYS A 356 18.99 23.39 -24.01
N GLU A 357 18.13 24.33 -24.40
CA GLU A 357 16.97 24.75 -23.59
C GLU A 357 15.83 23.73 -23.54
N GLU A 358 15.67 22.93 -24.58
CA GLU A 358 14.61 21.91 -24.65
C GLU A 358 14.96 20.70 -23.78
N GLY A 359 16.24 20.30 -23.75
CA GLY A 359 16.75 19.31 -22.81
C GLY A 359 16.55 19.75 -21.36
N ARG A 360 16.81 21.03 -21.04
CA ARG A 360 16.59 21.62 -19.71
C ARG A 360 15.15 21.52 -19.23
N TYR A 361 14.18 21.77 -20.11
CA TYR A 361 12.76 21.65 -19.75
C TYR A 361 12.38 20.18 -19.44
N ALA A 362 12.82 19.24 -20.28
CA ALA A 362 12.57 17.81 -20.05
C ALA A 362 13.18 17.33 -18.73
N PHE A 363 14.43 17.72 -18.45
CA PHE A 363 15.09 17.42 -17.18
C PHE A 363 14.39 18.04 -15.97
N ARG A 364 13.86 19.25 -16.10
CA ARG A 364 13.08 19.89 -15.03
C ARG A 364 11.80 19.11 -14.73
N LYS A 365 11.08 18.65 -15.76
CA LYS A 365 9.86 17.84 -15.58
C LYS A 365 10.15 16.46 -14.98
N LEU A 366 11.27 15.84 -15.38
CA LEU A 366 11.76 14.60 -14.77
C LEU A 366 12.04 14.79 -13.27
N ILE A 367 12.69 15.89 -12.89
CA ILE A 367 12.94 16.24 -11.48
C ILE A 367 11.64 16.47 -10.73
N GLU A 368 10.71 17.28 -11.26
CA GLU A 368 9.41 17.54 -10.64
C GLU A 368 8.60 16.25 -10.41
N LEU A 369 8.66 15.30 -11.35
CA LEU A 369 8.04 13.99 -11.19
C LEU A 369 8.74 13.17 -10.11
N ALA A 370 10.07 13.18 -10.08
CA ALA A 370 10.87 12.46 -9.08
C ALA A 370 10.62 12.95 -7.65
N GLU A 371 10.46 14.26 -7.48
CA GLU A 371 10.21 14.90 -6.18
C GLU A 371 8.88 14.45 -5.54
N LYS A 372 7.96 13.87 -6.33
CA LYS A 372 6.70 13.29 -5.81
C LYS A 372 6.92 12.04 -4.95
N ASN A 373 8.08 11.38 -5.06
CA ASN A 373 8.50 10.27 -4.19
C ASN A 373 7.47 9.13 -4.05
N THR A 374 6.83 8.74 -5.16
CA THR A 374 5.94 7.57 -5.25
C THR A 374 6.76 6.30 -5.52
N PRO A 375 6.25 5.08 -5.19
CA PRO A 375 6.94 3.82 -5.48
C PRO A 375 7.42 3.67 -6.94
N GLU A 376 6.63 4.18 -7.89
CA GLU A 376 6.91 4.13 -9.33
C GLU A 376 8.05 5.09 -9.71
N THR A 377 8.07 6.30 -9.13
CA THR A 377 9.17 7.26 -9.34
C THR A 377 10.48 6.75 -8.74
N ILE A 378 10.41 6.03 -7.62
CA ILE A 378 11.54 5.35 -6.97
C ILE A 378 12.10 4.25 -7.90
N GLU A 379 11.24 3.40 -8.44
CA GLU A 379 11.65 2.31 -9.35
C GLU A 379 12.21 2.83 -10.68
N GLY A 380 11.57 3.86 -11.26
CA GLY A 380 12.07 4.53 -12.46
C GLY A 380 13.46 5.15 -12.26
N PHE A 381 13.73 5.74 -11.09
CA PHE A 381 15.05 6.26 -10.73
C PHE A 381 16.08 5.17 -10.53
N LYS A 382 15.74 4.08 -9.84
CA LYS A 382 16.63 2.92 -9.68
C LYS A 382 17.05 2.33 -11.03
N THR A 383 16.11 2.29 -11.98
CA THR A 383 16.32 1.66 -13.29
C THR A 383 17.05 2.59 -14.27
N HIS A 384 16.77 3.90 -14.27
CA HIS A 384 17.22 4.82 -15.32
C HIS A 384 18.01 6.03 -14.83
N GLY A 385 18.11 6.25 -13.52
CA GLY A 385 18.66 7.46 -12.91
C GLY A 385 20.08 7.78 -13.36
N ASP A 386 20.97 6.79 -13.39
CA ASP A 386 22.37 6.98 -13.82
C ASP A 386 22.49 7.41 -15.28
N ARG A 387 21.66 6.85 -16.16
CA ARG A 387 21.62 7.22 -17.59
C ARG A 387 21.12 8.65 -17.76
N ILE A 388 20.05 9.03 -17.05
CA ILE A 388 19.48 10.37 -17.10
C ILE A 388 20.47 11.40 -16.56
N TYR A 389 21.15 11.10 -15.44
CA TYR A 389 22.18 11.98 -14.86
C TYR A 389 23.35 12.21 -15.81
N LYS A 390 23.84 11.16 -16.49
CA LYS A 390 24.87 11.30 -17.54
C LYS A 390 24.42 12.20 -18.68
N ASN A 391 23.16 12.09 -19.11
CA ASN A 391 22.61 13.00 -20.12
C ASN A 391 22.53 14.44 -19.60
N MET A 392 22.14 14.67 -18.34
CA MET A 392 22.09 16.02 -17.76
C MET A 392 23.47 16.70 -17.74
N LEU A 393 24.53 15.93 -17.45
CA LEU A 393 25.93 16.40 -17.53
C LEU A 393 26.31 16.77 -18.97
N PHE A 394 25.94 15.95 -19.96
CA PHE A 394 26.20 16.23 -21.38
C PHE A 394 25.55 17.54 -21.85
N TYR A 395 24.36 17.88 -21.34
CA TYR A 395 23.64 19.11 -21.67
C TYR A 395 24.03 20.34 -20.82
N ASP A 396 25.02 20.23 -19.92
CA ASP A 396 25.55 21.31 -19.09
C ASP A 396 24.43 22.09 -18.35
N CYS A 397 23.79 21.37 -17.42
CA CYS A 397 22.67 21.83 -16.60
C CYS A 397 22.98 21.71 -15.09
N PRO A 398 23.98 22.45 -14.55
CA PRO A 398 24.54 22.22 -13.21
C PRO A 398 23.51 22.35 -12.06
N GLU A 399 22.58 23.30 -12.15
CA GLU A 399 21.50 23.49 -11.16
C GLU A 399 20.56 22.28 -11.07
N LEU A 400 20.24 21.67 -12.22
CA LEU A 400 19.37 20.49 -12.28
C LEU A 400 20.14 19.23 -11.86
N CYS A 401 21.43 19.13 -12.18
CA CYS A 401 22.28 18.01 -11.76
C CYS A 401 22.37 17.88 -10.23
N ASP A 402 22.54 18.99 -9.49
CA ASP A 402 22.62 18.96 -8.02
C ASP A 402 21.28 18.50 -7.40
N ARG A 403 20.15 19.02 -7.90
CA ARG A 403 18.81 18.59 -7.46
C ARG A 403 18.55 17.12 -7.77
N PHE A 404 18.89 16.67 -8.97
CA PHE A 404 18.72 15.29 -9.40
C PHE A 404 19.60 14.32 -8.59
N SER A 405 20.86 14.70 -8.30
CA SER A 405 21.77 13.91 -7.46
C SER A 405 21.23 13.70 -6.05
N LYS A 406 20.70 14.75 -5.42
CA LYS A 406 20.10 14.65 -4.08
C LYS A 406 18.90 13.72 -4.02
N ILE A 407 18.09 13.69 -5.08
CA ILE A 407 16.96 12.77 -5.21
C ILE A 407 17.46 11.34 -5.42
N LEU A 408 18.46 11.16 -6.28
CA LEU A 408 19.11 9.87 -6.53
C LEU A 408 19.72 9.28 -5.24
N ASP A 409 20.39 10.11 -4.44
CA ASP A 409 20.96 9.72 -3.14
C ASP A 409 19.88 9.31 -2.12
N LYS A 410 18.74 10.02 -2.13
CA LYS A 410 17.58 9.72 -1.27
C LYS A 410 16.87 8.43 -1.70
N ILE A 411 16.69 8.21 -2.99
CA ILE A 411 15.97 7.05 -3.57
C ILE A 411 16.82 5.78 -3.53
N ASN A 412 18.11 5.88 -3.81
CA ASN A 412 19.03 4.74 -3.78
C ASN A 412 19.44 4.35 -2.35
N ASN A 413 18.94 5.07 -1.35
CA ASN A 413 19.20 4.83 0.06
C ASN A 413 20.68 4.48 0.27
N LYS A 414 21.57 5.34 -0.27
CA LYS A 414 23.01 5.08 -0.27
C LYS A 414 23.40 4.76 1.16
N LYS A 415 23.74 3.49 1.42
CA LYS A 415 24.10 3.01 2.75
C LYS A 415 25.18 3.95 3.27
N LYS A 416 24.85 4.70 4.32
CA LYS A 416 25.82 5.63 4.90
C LYS A 416 26.80 4.84 5.76
N ILE A 417 28.03 5.32 5.83
CA ILE A 417 29.01 4.83 6.79
C ILE A 417 28.96 5.77 7.97
N ILE A 418 28.50 5.27 9.12
CA ILE A 418 28.39 6.02 10.36
C ILE A 418 29.47 5.52 11.32
N ALA A 419 30.33 6.42 11.78
CA ALA A 419 31.32 6.11 12.78
C ALA A 419 30.75 6.34 14.18
N PHE A 420 30.85 5.34 15.05
CA PHE A 420 30.44 5.41 16.45
C PHE A 420 31.69 5.50 17.32
N HIS A 421 31.81 6.58 18.08
CA HIS A 421 32.99 6.89 18.88
C HIS A 421 32.70 6.79 20.37
N ASP A 422 33.62 6.15 21.10
CA ASP A 422 33.72 6.21 22.55
C ASP A 422 35.22 6.36 22.94
N ASN A 423 35.49 6.88 24.13
CA ASN A 423 36.85 7.01 24.65
C ASN A 423 37.42 5.64 25.04
N GLN A 424 36.56 4.73 25.48
CA GLN A 424 36.92 3.37 25.84
C GLN A 424 35.87 2.37 25.40
N LEU A 425 36.24 1.10 25.33
CA LEU A 425 35.32 -0.02 25.19
C LEU A 425 35.37 -0.89 26.44
N CYS A 426 34.42 -0.70 27.36
CA CYS A 426 34.29 -1.43 28.61
C CYS A 426 32.87 -1.96 28.85
N GLU A 427 32.66 -2.65 29.97
CA GLU A 427 31.38 -3.28 30.33
C GLU A 427 30.34 -2.32 30.94
N ARG A 428 30.61 -1.01 30.96
CA ARG A 428 29.80 0.01 31.64
C ARG A 428 29.67 1.30 30.83
N GLY A 429 28.80 2.19 31.31
CA GLY A 429 28.67 3.55 30.79
C GLY A 429 28.13 3.60 29.36
N THR A 430 28.66 4.53 28.58
CA THR A 430 28.21 4.82 27.21
C THR A 430 28.53 3.71 26.22
N THR A 431 29.46 2.80 26.53
CA THR A 431 29.87 1.73 25.62
C THR A 431 28.71 0.79 25.28
N LEU A 432 27.84 0.49 26.25
CA LEU A 432 26.65 -0.34 26.02
C LEU A 432 25.69 0.34 25.03
N ALA A 433 25.36 1.61 25.30
CA ALA A 433 24.51 2.40 24.42
C ALA A 433 25.11 2.54 23.01
N LEU A 434 26.43 2.75 22.91
CA LEU A 434 27.15 2.84 21.65
C LEU A 434 26.99 1.57 20.81
N TYR A 435 27.08 0.39 21.42
CA TYR A 435 26.87 -0.88 20.74
C TYR A 435 25.46 -0.96 20.15
N ASP A 436 24.44 -0.59 20.92
CA ASP A 436 23.05 -0.67 20.48
C ASP A 436 22.77 0.31 19.34
N TYR A 437 23.28 1.55 19.43
CA TYR A 437 23.19 2.52 18.34
C TYR A 437 23.88 2.03 17.07
N ALA A 438 25.09 1.46 17.20
CA ALA A 438 25.80 0.90 16.07
C ALA A 438 25.06 -0.31 15.45
N ASN A 439 24.47 -1.17 16.28
CA ASN A 439 23.75 -2.36 15.82
C ASN A 439 22.47 -1.97 15.07
N TYR A 440 21.62 -1.14 15.68
CA TYR A 440 20.34 -0.76 15.07
C TYR A 440 20.50 0.27 13.94
N ASN A 441 21.62 0.98 13.85
CA ASN A 441 21.97 1.73 12.64
C ASN A 441 22.12 0.82 11.42
N GLU A 442 22.63 -0.40 11.59
CA GLU A 442 22.64 -1.37 10.49
C GLU A 442 21.30 -2.09 10.36
N ASP A 443 20.76 -2.62 11.46
CA ASP A 443 19.59 -3.51 11.42
C ASP A 443 18.29 -2.78 11.07
N ILE A 444 18.07 -1.56 11.58
CA ILE A 444 16.84 -0.77 11.34
C ILE A 444 17.04 0.21 10.19
N LEU A 445 18.18 0.91 10.14
CA LEU A 445 18.40 1.98 9.16
C LEU A 445 19.13 1.52 7.89
N GLY A 446 19.69 0.30 7.87
CA GLY A 446 20.35 -0.27 6.69
C GLY A 446 21.72 0.34 6.37
N ASN A 447 22.28 1.16 7.26
CA ASN A 447 23.60 1.79 7.12
C ASN A 447 24.72 0.81 7.45
N THR A 448 25.98 1.27 7.37
CA THR A 448 27.17 0.55 7.83
C THR A 448 27.75 1.26 9.05
N SER A 449 28.10 0.49 10.08
CA SER A 449 28.66 1.00 11.33
C SER A 449 30.14 0.67 11.44
N ILE A 450 30.95 1.68 11.76
CA ILE A 450 32.34 1.48 12.18
C ILE A 450 32.54 2.01 13.60
N ILE A 451 33.48 1.45 14.34
CA ILE A 451 33.69 1.75 15.76
C ILE A 451 35.05 2.40 15.93
N LEU A 452 35.10 3.53 16.62
CA LEU A 452 36.32 4.27 16.92
C LEU A 452 36.53 4.30 18.43
N TYR A 453 37.73 3.95 18.90
CA TYR A 453 38.05 3.99 20.33
C TYR A 453 39.52 4.31 20.60
N GLN A 454 39.80 4.92 21.76
CA GLN A 454 41.18 5.25 22.14
C GLN A 454 41.89 3.98 22.60
N LYS A 455 42.94 3.58 21.88
CA LYS A 455 43.63 2.30 22.06
C LYS A 455 44.25 2.13 23.45
N ASP A 456 44.88 3.19 23.94
CA ASP A 456 45.66 3.17 25.17
C ASP A 456 44.83 3.53 26.42
N HIS A 457 43.50 3.59 26.30
CA HIS A 457 42.66 3.93 27.45
C HIS A 457 42.72 2.82 28.51
N PRO A 458 43.01 3.14 29.80
CA PRO A 458 43.23 2.14 30.84
C PRO A 458 42.01 1.29 31.16
N PHE A 459 40.81 1.78 30.84
CA PHE A 459 39.55 1.04 31.04
C PHE A 459 39.11 0.19 29.85
N ASN A 460 39.93 0.05 28.81
CA ASN A 460 39.61 -0.87 27.73
C ASN A 460 39.58 -2.33 28.22
N HIS A 461 38.45 -3.00 28.01
CA HIS A 461 38.30 -4.41 28.35
C HIS A 461 38.43 -5.29 27.08
N LYS A 462 39.39 -6.20 27.07
CA LYS A 462 39.72 -7.03 25.89
C LYS A 462 38.52 -7.81 25.36
N GLU A 463 37.68 -8.35 26.25
CA GLU A 463 36.50 -9.11 25.84
C GLU A 463 35.42 -8.23 25.19
N VAL A 464 35.30 -6.98 25.63
CA VAL A 464 34.36 -6.02 25.04
C VAL A 464 34.86 -5.59 23.67
N ILE A 465 36.15 -5.28 23.52
CA ILE A 465 36.76 -5.01 22.21
C ILE A 465 36.51 -6.18 21.25
N ASN A 466 36.72 -7.42 21.70
CA ASN A 466 36.46 -8.61 20.90
C ASN A 466 34.97 -8.75 20.54
N LYS A 467 34.04 -8.41 21.45
CA LYS A 467 32.60 -8.38 21.17
C LYS A 467 32.28 -7.41 20.03
N PHE A 468 32.79 -6.18 20.10
CA PHE A 468 32.59 -5.18 19.03
C PHE A 468 33.23 -5.65 17.72
N ALA A 469 34.46 -6.16 17.74
CA ALA A 469 35.19 -6.61 16.55
C ALA A 469 34.53 -7.81 15.83
N ARG A 470 33.72 -8.61 16.54
CA ARG A 470 32.91 -9.68 15.92
C ARG A 470 31.72 -9.14 15.11
N ARG A 471 31.20 -7.95 15.45
CA ARG A 471 29.99 -7.37 14.84
C ARG A 471 30.29 -6.21 13.90
N PHE A 472 31.36 -5.45 14.14
CA PHE A 472 31.68 -4.19 13.44
C PHE A 472 33.17 -4.07 13.11
N LYS A 473 33.48 -3.24 12.10
CA LYS A 473 34.87 -2.83 11.81
C LYS A 473 35.32 -1.82 12.86
N CYS A 474 36.33 -2.19 13.65
CA CYS A 474 36.83 -1.37 14.76
C CYS A 474 38.19 -0.75 14.41
N PHE A 475 38.34 0.55 14.64
CA PHE A 475 39.58 1.30 14.45
C PHE A 475 40.04 1.90 15.78
N PRO A 476 41.09 1.32 16.39
CA PRO A 476 41.76 1.96 17.51
C PRO A 476 42.58 3.17 17.03
N TYR A 477 42.61 4.25 17.82
CA TYR A 477 43.50 5.40 17.61
C TYR A 477 44.30 5.72 18.87
N HIS A 478 45.48 6.33 18.73
CA HIS A 478 46.28 6.78 19.89
C HIS A 478 45.95 8.23 20.26
N LYS A 479 45.84 9.11 19.25
CA LYS A 479 45.39 10.49 19.39
C LYS A 479 44.19 10.79 18.50
N PHE A 480 43.32 11.71 18.92
CA PHE A 480 42.04 11.95 18.22
C PHE A 480 42.24 12.52 16.81
N GLU A 481 43.34 13.20 16.53
CA GLU A 481 43.64 13.74 15.20
C GLU A 481 43.70 12.64 14.12
N GLU A 482 44.06 11.41 14.50
CA GLU A 482 44.06 10.23 13.62
C GLU A 482 42.65 9.86 13.13
N VAL A 483 41.60 10.25 13.87
CA VAL A 483 40.21 10.00 13.50
C VAL A 483 39.87 10.69 12.17
N ASN A 484 40.42 11.87 11.88
CA ASN A 484 40.20 12.54 10.61
C ASN A 484 40.70 11.71 9.41
N GLU A 485 41.84 11.02 9.56
CA GLU A 485 42.38 10.16 8.52
C GLU A 485 41.58 8.86 8.37
N ILE A 486 41.07 8.30 9.46
CA ILE A 486 40.15 7.16 9.43
C ILE A 486 38.83 7.56 8.71
N VAL A 487 38.25 8.71 9.07
CA VAL A 487 37.02 9.24 8.45
C VAL A 487 37.19 9.44 6.95
N LYS A 488 38.30 10.03 6.50
CA LYS A 488 38.59 10.18 5.07
C LYS A 488 38.76 8.83 4.37
N ARG A 489 39.57 7.94 4.94
CA ARG A 489 39.88 6.62 4.35
C ARG A 489 38.64 5.75 4.19
N GLU A 490 37.79 5.74 5.21
CA GLU A 490 36.58 4.92 5.25
C GLU A 490 35.36 5.64 4.66
N CYS A 491 35.53 6.85 4.11
CA CYS A 491 34.46 7.65 3.51
C CYS A 491 33.24 7.82 4.44
N VAL A 492 33.48 8.14 5.71
CA VAL A 492 32.44 8.26 6.74
C VAL A 492 31.55 9.47 6.46
N ASP A 493 30.24 9.26 6.43
CA ASP A 493 29.23 10.30 6.18
C ASP A 493 28.87 11.09 7.44
N ALA A 494 28.93 10.43 8.61
CA ALA A 494 28.74 11.09 9.90
C ALA A 494 29.45 10.33 11.03
N ILE A 495 29.91 11.07 12.02
CA ILE A 495 30.45 10.55 13.27
C ILE A 495 29.46 10.85 14.40
N TYR A 496 29.16 9.83 15.19
CA TYR A 496 28.28 9.86 16.34
C TYR A 496 29.12 9.75 17.62
N LEU A 497 28.99 10.74 18.50
CA LEU A 497 29.77 10.85 19.74
C LEU A 497 28.84 10.96 20.95
N ILE A 498 28.89 9.97 21.85
CA ILE A 498 28.26 10.08 23.17
C ILE A 498 29.29 10.65 24.13
N LYS A 499 29.04 11.85 24.67
CA LYS A 499 30.02 12.53 25.52
C LYS A 499 29.39 13.43 26.57
N TYR A 500 30.23 13.93 27.48
CA TYR A 500 29.83 14.79 28.59
C TYR A 500 29.03 16.02 28.12
N GLY A 501 29.42 16.61 26.99
CA GLY A 501 28.71 17.74 26.36
C GLY A 501 29.48 19.05 26.33
N ASN A 502 30.60 19.17 27.05
CA ASN A 502 31.47 20.34 26.93
C ASN A 502 32.05 20.42 25.52
N ILE A 503 32.32 21.64 25.05
CA ILE A 503 33.10 21.86 23.83
C ILE A 503 34.51 21.30 24.08
N ASP A 504 34.93 20.35 23.24
CA ASP A 504 36.23 19.68 23.30
C ASP A 504 36.90 19.66 21.93
N ASP A 505 38.14 19.16 21.89
CA ASP A 505 38.92 18.96 20.66
C ASP A 505 38.51 17.69 19.89
N LYS A 506 37.53 16.94 20.40
CA LYS A 506 37.03 15.70 19.79
C LYS A 506 35.92 16.00 18.79
N ILE A 507 36.29 16.72 17.74
CA ILE A 507 35.44 17.04 16.59
C ILE A 507 36.16 16.72 15.28
N VAL A 508 35.44 16.19 14.31
CA VAL A 508 35.96 15.84 12.99
C VAL A 508 35.84 17.04 12.06
N SER A 509 36.91 17.37 11.35
CA SER A 509 36.98 18.52 10.45
C SER A 509 37.05 18.12 8.97
N VAL A 510 36.54 16.93 8.62
CA VAL A 510 36.56 16.38 7.26
C VAL A 510 35.33 16.86 6.48
N PRO A 511 35.49 17.54 5.33
CA PRO A 511 34.36 17.98 4.51
C PRO A 511 33.46 16.81 4.10
N GLY A 512 32.15 16.97 4.34
CA GLY A 512 31.15 15.94 4.03
C GLY A 512 30.81 14.99 5.19
N CYS A 513 31.63 14.94 6.25
CA CYS A 513 31.32 14.17 7.46
C CYS A 513 30.64 15.05 8.51
N LYS A 514 29.43 14.68 8.94
CA LYS A 514 28.69 15.42 9.98
C LYS A 514 29.05 14.95 11.40
N ASN A 515 29.20 15.88 12.33
CA ASN A 515 29.38 15.62 13.76
C ASN A 515 28.04 15.57 14.49
N LEU A 516 27.66 14.39 14.98
CA LEU A 516 26.42 14.13 15.72
C LEU A 516 26.75 13.99 17.21
N ILE A 517 26.46 15.02 17.99
CA ILE A 517 26.79 15.09 19.42
C ILE A 517 25.59 14.61 20.25
N HIS A 518 25.82 13.58 21.05
CA HIS A 518 24.85 13.04 21.99
C HIS A 518 25.31 13.31 23.43
N SER A 519 24.75 14.35 24.03
CA SER A 519 25.24 14.91 25.29
C SER A 519 24.59 14.27 26.51
N VAL A 520 25.42 13.77 27.42
CA VAL A 520 25.01 13.20 28.71
C VAL A 520 24.59 14.29 29.69
N PHE A 521 25.22 15.47 29.65
CA PHE A 521 24.94 16.58 30.56
C PHE A 521 24.53 17.86 29.82
N ALA A 522 23.97 18.81 30.58
CA ALA A 522 23.44 20.06 30.05
C ALA A 522 24.58 21.05 29.82
N ASN A 523 25.00 21.16 28.56
CA ASN A 523 26.11 22.00 28.12
C ASN A 523 25.73 22.73 26.83
N GLU A 524 26.56 23.70 26.42
CA GLU A 524 26.35 24.48 25.20
C GLU A 524 26.35 23.58 23.94
N PRO A 525 25.34 23.69 23.07
CA PRO A 525 25.23 22.84 21.88
C PRO A 525 26.26 23.19 20.81
N TYR A 526 26.89 22.18 20.23
CA TYR A 526 27.84 22.32 19.12
C TYR A 526 27.81 21.09 18.20
N GLY A 527 28.60 21.14 17.12
CA GLY A 527 28.56 20.15 16.04
C GLY A 527 27.41 20.40 15.07
N ASP A 528 27.25 19.51 14.09
CA ASP A 528 26.21 19.64 13.05
C ASP A 528 24.81 19.28 13.57
N LYS A 529 24.74 18.36 14.53
CA LYS A 529 23.53 17.99 15.27
C LYS A 529 23.88 17.73 16.73
N TYR A 530 22.98 18.15 17.61
CA TYR A 530 23.13 18.04 19.05
C TYR A 530 21.82 17.55 19.68
N ALA A 531 21.90 16.57 20.57
CA ALA A 531 20.76 16.06 21.33
C ALA A 531 21.17 15.64 22.75
N PHE A 532 20.23 15.71 23.69
CA PHE A 532 20.42 15.14 25.03
C PHE A 532 20.08 13.65 25.08
N VAL A 533 20.69 12.92 26.03
CA VAL A 533 20.41 11.50 26.28
C VAL A 533 19.06 11.20 26.91
N SER A 534 18.30 12.20 27.36
CA SER A 534 16.99 11.95 27.98
C SER A 534 16.03 13.12 27.81
N LYS A 535 14.73 12.79 27.83
CA LYS A 535 13.65 13.78 27.81
C LYS A 535 13.75 14.75 28.97
N TRP A 536 14.07 14.23 30.17
CA TRP A 536 14.20 15.05 31.37
C TRP A 536 15.22 16.19 31.19
N MET A 537 16.32 15.93 30.48
CA MET A 537 17.31 16.96 30.19
C MET A 537 16.76 18.07 29.27
N THR A 538 16.04 17.71 28.21
CA THR A 538 15.35 18.66 27.34
C THR A 538 14.34 19.49 28.14
N ASP A 539 13.47 18.81 28.91
CA ASP A 539 12.41 19.47 29.69
C ASP A 539 12.98 20.41 30.77
N THR A 540 14.13 20.06 31.36
CA THR A 540 14.69 20.79 32.51
C THR A 540 15.61 21.94 32.09
N TYR A 541 16.43 21.74 31.06
CA TYR A 541 17.51 22.68 30.74
C TYR A 541 17.26 23.49 29.48
N ASN A 542 16.72 22.89 28.42
CA ASN A 542 16.46 23.60 27.18
C ASN A 542 15.48 22.85 26.27
N GLU A 543 14.22 23.30 26.26
CA GLU A 543 13.14 22.70 25.46
C GLU A 543 13.39 22.77 23.94
N SER A 544 14.28 23.66 23.48
CA SER A 544 14.63 23.76 22.05
C SER A 544 15.61 22.68 21.59
N ILE A 545 16.28 21.98 22.51
CA ILE A 545 17.22 20.90 22.20
C ILE A 545 16.49 19.56 22.23
N SER A 546 16.55 18.81 21.13
CA SER A 546 15.95 17.46 21.05
C SER A 546 16.67 16.45 21.94
N TYR A 547 16.04 15.31 22.22
CA TYR A 547 16.64 14.21 22.96
C TYR A 547 16.53 12.89 22.21
N VAL A 548 17.43 11.96 22.50
CA VAL A 548 17.39 10.57 22.05
C VAL A 548 17.66 9.68 23.27
N PRO A 549 16.65 8.98 23.83
CA PRO A 549 16.89 8.10 24.97
C PRO A 549 17.82 6.95 24.59
N HIS A 550 18.62 6.47 25.55
CA HIS A 550 19.39 5.24 25.38
C HIS A 550 18.44 4.06 25.12
N MET A 551 18.75 3.31 24.07
CA MET A 551 18.05 2.07 23.78
C MET A 551 18.43 1.05 24.84
N ILE A 552 17.45 0.25 25.25
CA ILE A 552 17.67 -0.84 26.20
C ILE A 552 17.11 -2.10 25.55
N ASP A 553 18.00 -2.98 25.11
CA ASP A 553 17.65 -4.33 24.70
C ASP A 553 17.83 -5.28 25.89
N LEU A 554 16.71 -5.68 26.50
CA LEU A 554 16.73 -6.60 27.63
C LEU A 554 16.65 -8.05 27.12
N PRO A 555 17.60 -8.93 27.48
CA PRO A 555 17.48 -10.33 27.13
C PRO A 555 16.25 -10.93 27.80
N VAL A 556 15.56 -11.84 27.10
CA VAL A 556 14.48 -12.64 27.69
C VAL A 556 15.11 -13.65 28.66
N CYS A 557 15.25 -13.22 29.93
CA CYS A 557 15.83 -14.05 30.98
C CYS A 557 14.72 -14.53 31.93
N LYS A 558 14.62 -15.85 32.10
CA LYS A 558 13.73 -16.48 33.11
C LYS A 558 14.45 -16.73 34.44
N GLU A 559 15.75 -16.47 34.50
CA GLU A 559 16.60 -16.71 35.66
C GLU A 559 16.64 -15.49 36.57
N ASN A 560 16.97 -15.71 37.84
CA ASN A 560 17.22 -14.64 38.80
C ASN A 560 18.23 -15.12 39.84
N LEU A 561 18.97 -14.18 40.43
CA LEU A 561 19.96 -14.46 41.46
C LEU A 561 19.37 -14.43 42.88
N ARG A 562 18.04 -14.52 43.04
CA ARG A 562 17.42 -14.31 44.36
C ARG A 562 17.85 -15.35 45.38
N ASN A 563 17.86 -16.63 44.98
CA ASN A 563 18.29 -17.71 45.88
C ASN A 563 19.78 -17.58 46.24
N GLU A 564 20.62 -17.21 45.27
CA GLU A 564 22.07 -17.07 45.46
C GLU A 564 22.43 -15.88 46.35
N LEU A 565 21.75 -14.75 46.15
CA LEU A 565 21.96 -13.52 46.91
C LEU A 565 21.12 -13.45 48.20
N GLY A 566 20.39 -14.52 48.55
CA GLY A 566 19.54 -14.57 49.73
C GLY A 566 18.37 -13.57 49.71
N ILE A 567 17.94 -13.12 48.53
CA ILE A 567 16.85 -12.15 48.37
C ILE A 567 15.50 -12.90 48.47
N PRO A 568 14.59 -12.50 49.38
CA PRO A 568 13.27 -13.12 49.49
C PRO A 568 12.49 -13.08 48.17
N LYS A 569 11.69 -14.11 47.91
CA LYS A 569 10.87 -14.21 46.67
C LYS A 569 9.92 -13.02 46.47
N ASN A 570 9.46 -12.42 47.57
CA ASN A 570 8.51 -11.30 47.59
C ASN A 570 9.17 -9.93 47.79
N ALA A 571 10.51 -9.86 47.90
CA ALA A 571 11.20 -8.58 48.06
C ALA A 571 11.17 -7.78 46.75
N ILE A 572 10.84 -6.49 46.85
CA ILE A 572 11.03 -5.52 45.78
C ILE A 572 12.53 -5.27 45.64
N VAL A 573 13.06 -5.45 44.43
CA VAL A 573 14.46 -5.17 44.10
C VAL A 573 14.46 -3.90 43.26
N LEU A 574 15.17 -2.87 43.73
CA LEU A 574 15.42 -1.64 42.99
C LEU A 574 16.84 -1.73 42.43
N GLY A 575 16.98 -1.54 41.12
CA GLY A 575 18.24 -1.64 40.39
C GLY A 575 18.54 -0.37 39.61
#